data_AF-X1IXI0-F1
#
_entry.id   AF-X1IXI0-F1
#
_cell.length_a   1.000
_cell.length_b   1.000
_cell.length_c   1.000
_cell.angle_alpha   90.00
_cell.angle_beta   90.00
_cell.angle_gamma   90.00
#
_symmetry.space_group_name_H-M   'P 1'
#
loop_
_entity.id
_entity.type
_entity.pdbx_description
1 polymer ?
#
loop_
_entity_poly.entity_id
_entity_poly.type
_entity_poly.pdbx_seq_one_letter_code
_entity_poly.pdbx_strand_id
1 'polypeptide(L)'
;IPGQIEVISVIPLPGYTNPPTDPDGDGLYEDLNGNGRKDFNDVVEFFKYMEWIEDNESIPCFDFNGNSRIDFDDIVKLFKEV
;
A
#
# COMPACT_ATOMS: atom_id res chain seq x y z
N ILE A 1 30.66 1.98 -5.69
CA ILE A 1 29.80 2.59 -4.66
C ILE A 1 29.00 1.45 -4.06
N PRO A 2 29.09 1.14 -2.76
CA PRO A 2 28.21 0.15 -2.16
C PRO A 2 26.76 0.63 -2.28
N GLY A 3 25.86 -0.23 -2.78
CA GLY A 3 24.43 0.07 -2.84
C GLY A 3 23.83 0.01 -1.44
N GLN A 4 23.06 1.03 -1.07
CA GLN A 4 22.27 1.03 0.15
C GLN A 4 20.94 0.34 -0.18
N ILE A 5 20.62 -0.74 0.52
CA ILE A 5 19.30 -1.38 0.44
C ILE A 5 18.51 -0.87 1.64
N GLU A 6 17.46 -0.09 1.40
CA GLU A 6 16.48 0.19 2.44
C GLU A 6 15.54 -1.01 2.52
N VAL A 7 15.53 -1.66 3.69
CA VAL A 7 14.53 -2.67 4.00
C VAL A 7 13.33 -1.91 4.57
N ILE A 8 12.36 -1.61 3.71
CA ILE A 8 11.08 -1.05 4.14
C ILE A 8 10.23 -2.20 4.67
N SER A 9 9.84 -2.13 5.94
CA SER A 9 8.91 -3.09 6.53
C SER A 9 7.51 -2.51 6.52
N VAL A 10 6.62 -3.09 5.71
CA VAL A 10 5.17 -2.93 5.80
C VAL A 10 4.61 -3.89 6.86
N ILE A 11 3.57 -3.45 7.58
CA ILE A 11 2.93 -4.23 8.65
C ILE A 11 1.48 -4.61 8.27
N PRO A 12 0.92 -5.69 8.83
CA PRO A 12 -0.47 -6.03 8.55
C PRO A 12 -1.44 -4.94 9.00
N LEU A 13 -2.47 -4.69 8.19
CA LEU A 13 -3.61 -3.85 8.56
C LEU A 13 -4.28 -4.36 9.85
N PRO A 14 -4.97 -3.49 10.61
CA PRO A 14 -5.68 -3.90 11.82
C PRO A 14 -6.66 -5.06 11.55
N GLY A 15 -6.46 -6.19 12.22
CA GLY A 15 -7.28 -7.40 12.06
C GLY A 15 -6.80 -8.38 10.99
N TYR A 16 -5.75 -8.03 10.24
CA TYR A 16 -5.07 -8.90 9.29
C TYR A 16 -3.80 -9.52 9.89
N THR A 17 -3.39 -10.67 9.37
CA THR A 17 -2.14 -11.35 9.77
C THR A 17 -1.05 -11.24 8.73
N ASN A 18 -1.42 -11.15 7.45
CA ASN A 18 -0.48 -10.99 6.35
C ASN A 18 -0.24 -9.49 6.12
N PRO A 19 1.02 -9.08 5.92
CA PRO A 19 1.30 -7.70 5.51
C PRO A 19 0.84 -7.46 4.08
N PRO A 20 0.64 -6.20 3.69
CA PRO A 20 0.48 -5.83 2.29
C PRO A 20 1.61 -6.39 1.41
N THR A 21 1.30 -6.69 0.15
CA THR A 21 2.30 -7.15 -0.83
C THR A 21 2.27 -6.33 -2.12
N ASP A 22 3.34 -6.45 -2.90
CA ASP A 22 3.55 -5.82 -4.20
C ASP A 22 3.54 -6.90 -5.31
N PRO A 23 2.36 -7.35 -5.78
CA PRO A 23 2.23 -8.32 -6.86
C PRO A 23 2.92 -7.98 -8.18
N ASP A 24 3.05 -6.71 -8.56
CA ASP A 24 3.59 -6.32 -9.87
C ASP A 24 5.02 -5.75 -9.87
N GLY A 25 5.58 -5.52 -8.68
CA GLY A 25 6.99 -5.21 -8.44
C GLY A 25 7.36 -3.76 -8.70
N ASP A 26 6.40 -2.83 -8.66
CA ASP A 26 6.65 -1.41 -8.91
C ASP A 26 7.06 -0.61 -7.65
N GLY A 27 7.00 -1.26 -6.48
CA GLY A 27 7.35 -0.70 -5.18
C GLY A 27 6.16 -0.10 -4.41
N LEU A 28 4.97 -0.10 -4.99
CA LEU A 28 3.71 0.20 -4.33
C LEU A 28 3.08 -1.10 -3.83
N TYR A 29 2.31 -1.02 -2.75
CA TYR A 29 1.77 -2.21 -2.06
C TYR A 29 0.25 -2.23 -2.19
N GLU A 30 -0.20 -2.76 -3.31
CA GLU A 30 -1.59 -2.77 -3.77
C GLU A 30 -2.42 -3.95 -3.23
N ASP A 31 -1.80 -5.08 -2.86
CA ASP A 31 -2.47 -6.19 -2.17
C ASP A 31 -2.48 -5.93 -0.66
N LEU A 32 -3.34 -5.01 -0.22
CA LEU A 32 -3.45 -4.57 1.16
C LEU A 32 -3.85 -5.66 2.14
N ASN A 33 -4.68 -6.60 1.69
CA ASN A 33 -5.17 -7.68 2.55
C ASN A 33 -4.23 -8.91 2.55
N GLY A 34 -3.17 -8.89 1.74
CA GLY A 34 -2.11 -9.90 1.71
C GLY A 34 -2.60 -11.25 1.21
N ASN A 35 -3.52 -11.29 0.24
CA ASN A 35 -4.07 -12.52 -0.34
C ASN A 35 -3.35 -12.96 -1.63
N GLY A 36 -2.33 -12.22 -2.06
CA GLY A 36 -1.49 -12.50 -3.22
C GLY A 36 -2.09 -12.03 -4.56
N ARG A 37 -3.06 -11.12 -4.54
CA ARG A 37 -3.62 -10.50 -5.75
C ARG A 37 -4.10 -9.09 -5.44
N LYS A 38 -4.02 -8.21 -6.45
CA LYS A 38 -4.67 -6.91 -6.43
C LYS A 38 -6.12 -7.04 -6.88
N ASP A 39 -7.07 -6.70 -6.01
CA ASP A 39 -8.50 -6.79 -6.28
C ASP A 39 -9.30 -5.65 -5.63
N PHE A 40 -10.62 -5.61 -5.88
CA PHE A 40 -11.46 -4.52 -5.38
C PHE A 40 -11.56 -4.47 -3.84
N ASN A 41 -11.30 -5.56 -3.12
CA ASN A 41 -11.27 -5.52 -1.66
C ASN A 41 -10.11 -4.67 -1.16
N ASP A 42 -9.00 -4.59 -1.89
CA ASP A 42 -7.87 -3.74 -1.52
C ASP A 42 -8.26 -2.26 -1.56
N VAL A 43 -9.03 -1.84 -2.57
CA VAL A 43 -9.59 -0.49 -2.64
C VAL A 43 -10.47 -0.18 -1.41
N VAL A 44 -11.29 -1.15 -1.00
CA VAL A 44 -12.16 -1.01 0.18
C VAL A 44 -11.35 -0.94 1.47
N GLU A 45 -10.31 -1.76 1.61
CA GLU A 45 -9.44 -1.73 2.79
C GLU A 45 -8.58 -0.46 2.84
N PHE A 46 -8.10 0.05 1.69
CA PHE A 46 -7.39 1.34 1.64
C PHE A 46 -8.30 2.46 2.16
N PHE A 47 -9.53 2.55 1.63
CA PHE A 47 -10.50 3.55 2.08
C PHE A 47 -10.80 3.43 3.58
N LYS A 48 -10.92 2.21 4.09
CA LYS A 48 -11.26 1.95 5.50
C LYS A 48 -10.12 2.24 6.46
N TYR A 49 -8.87 2.01 6.07
CA TYR A 49 -7.69 2.15 6.93
C TYR A 49 -6.77 3.30 6.53
N MET A 50 -7.23 4.20 5.67
CA MET A 50 -6.46 5.32 5.14
C MET A 50 -5.70 6.12 6.21
N GLU A 51 -6.40 6.58 7.27
CA GLU A 51 -5.78 7.32 8.38
C GLU A 51 -4.74 6.46 9.12
N TRP A 52 -5.01 5.16 9.28
CA TRP A 52 -4.07 4.25 9.93
C TRP A 52 -2.82 4.03 9.08
N ILE A 53 -2.97 3.89 7.76
CA ILE A 53 -1.84 3.77 6.82
C ILE A 53 -0.98 5.03 6.90
N GLU A 54 -1.58 6.22 6.85
CA GLU A 54 -0.84 7.49 6.98
C GLU A 54 -0.02 7.58 8.27
N ASP A 55 -0.56 7.09 9.39
CA ASP A 55 0.08 7.16 10.71
C ASP A 55 1.11 6.03 11.00
N ASN A 56 0.99 4.87 10.35
CA ASN A 56 1.72 3.65 10.75
C ASN A 56 2.59 3.04 9.64
N GLU A 57 2.34 3.40 8.38
CA GLU A 57 3.02 2.81 7.23
C GLU A 57 4.01 3.76 6.55
N SER A 58 4.83 3.19 5.68
CA SER A 58 5.74 3.96 4.82
C SER A 58 4.96 4.64 3.69
N ILE A 59 4.82 5.97 3.75
CA ILE A 59 4.09 6.76 2.72
C ILE A 59 4.51 6.40 1.28
N PRO A 60 5.81 6.29 0.92
CA PRO A 60 6.21 5.93 -0.44
C PRO A 60 5.66 4.59 -0.98
N CYS A 61 5.22 3.69 -0.10
CA CYS A 61 4.65 2.39 -0.50
C CYS A 61 3.14 2.48 -0.80
N PHE A 62 2.47 3.55 -0.38
CA PHE A 62 1.01 3.70 -0.48
C PHE A 62 0.58 5.02 -1.16
N ASP A 63 1.54 5.88 -1.51
CA ASP A 63 1.36 7.08 -2.32
C ASP A 63 1.30 6.72 -3.82
N PHE A 64 0.19 6.09 -4.21
CA PHE A 64 -0.07 5.64 -5.58
C PHE A 64 -0.11 6.79 -6.60
N ASN A 65 -0.42 8.00 -6.16
CA ASN A 65 -0.48 9.17 -7.03
C ASN A 65 0.86 9.94 -7.12
N GLY A 66 1.79 9.71 -6.19
CA GLY A 66 3.15 10.24 -6.18
C GLY A 66 3.26 11.68 -5.67
N ASN A 67 2.33 12.14 -4.83
CA ASN A 67 2.31 13.50 -4.29
C ASN A 67 2.85 13.62 -2.85
N SER A 68 3.48 12.55 -2.35
CA SER A 68 4.14 12.44 -1.05
C SER A 68 3.22 12.55 0.17
N ARG A 69 1.95 12.18 0.02
CA ARG A 69 0.97 12.10 1.10
C ARG A 69 -0.04 11.01 0.78
N ILE A 70 -0.77 10.57 1.80
CA ILE A 70 -1.90 9.66 1.63
C ILE A 70 -3.18 10.50 1.47
N ASP A 71 -3.83 10.42 0.31
CA ASP A 71 -5.07 11.14 0.02
C ASP A 71 -6.05 10.34 -0.86
N PHE A 72 -7.19 10.95 -1.21
CA PHE A 72 -8.21 10.27 -2.01
C PHE A 72 -7.77 10.00 -3.46
N ASP A 73 -6.79 10.73 -3.99
CA ASP A 73 -6.27 10.48 -5.34
C ASP A 73 -5.49 9.16 -5.39
N ASP A 74 -4.92 8.70 -4.27
CA ASP A 74 -4.31 7.36 -4.15
C ASP A 74 -5.33 6.25 -4.33
N ILE A 75 -6.50 6.37 -3.69
CA ILE A 75 -7.60 5.41 -3.83
C ILE A 75 -8.09 5.36 -5.29
N VAL A 76 -8.21 6.52 -5.93
CA VAL A 76 -8.62 6.61 -7.34
C VAL A 76 -7.56 5.99 -8.27
N LYS A 77 -6.29 6.07 -7.91
CA LYS A 77 -5.19 5.42 -8.65
C LYS A 77 -5.23 3.91 -8.48
N LEU A 78 -5.27 3.42 -7.24
CA LEU A 78 -5.40 2.00 -6.92
C LEU A 78 -6.62 1.38 -7.62
N PHE A 79 -7.78 2.05 -7.59
CA PHE A 79 -8.98 1.57 -8.28
C PHE A 79 -8.82 1.38 -9.79
N LYS A 80 -7.95 2.16 -10.45
CA LYS A 80 -7.71 2.03 -11.90
C LYS A 80 -6.74 0.90 -12.24
N GLU A 81 -6.06 0.37 -11.24
CA GLU A 81 -5.01 -0.61 -11.39
C GLU A 81 -5.46 -2.05 -11.10
N VAL A 82 -6.51 -2.18 -10.28
CA VAL A 82 -7.17 -3.46 -9.92
C VAL A 82 -8.14 -3.99 -10.98
#